data_AF-A0A318J3T7-F1
#
_entry.id   AF-A0A318J3T7-F1
#
_cell.length_a   1.000
_cell.length_b   1.000
_cell.length_c   1.000
_cell.angle_alpha   90.00
_cell.angle_beta   90.00
_cell.angle_gamma   90.00
#
_symmetry.space_group_name_H-M   'P 1'
#
loop_
_entity.id
_entity.type
_entity.pdbx_description
1 polymer ?
#
loop_
_entity_poly.entity_id
_entity_poly.type
_entity_poly.pdbx_seq_one_letter_code
_entity_poly.pdbx_strand_id
1 'polypeptide(L)'
;MKLMLDIVVTLALLIWPLLMMMSPMLFGAPGSEDSKSGLFFLLLIIFYPVIIFLCYKLAGASYFRFSTSNAWLWSAGLTMFVAVLFGYPRHVMNVIAGVSGTGYFVKEDKVYYNGKIMAGASAATFKTLGTQYPRYARDEKQVYFDGRLIANADAASFSGVSNPSTQAGEKNSPLFWKDKTHVYLEGHALPGANPAEFRHLGGRYGSDARQVYFDKQVLQGANPTTFQLFNADMAKDDKQIYIFDKVGKLAGPVSAFRLLSEQDLAVYGTDGVHVYAVFFTAAEPLQIVRDADPATFKTLERAYARDDKHIYYRDSSPGKVILLEEVDAGSFVTGYYDAATKSDAHDHSRYYLNGKLVTTKK
;
A
#
# COMPACT_ATOMS: atom_id res chain seq x y z
N MET A 1 8.59 4.07 53.22
CA MET A 1 9.04 4.90 52.07
C MET A 1 9.85 4.11 51.03
N LYS A 2 10.86 3.32 51.40
CA LYS A 2 11.72 2.58 50.44
C LYS A 2 10.97 1.59 49.52
N LEU A 3 10.02 0.80 50.06
CA LEU A 3 9.20 -0.12 49.26
C LEU A 3 8.29 0.60 48.26
N MET A 4 7.70 1.74 48.67
CA MET A 4 6.85 2.55 47.80
C MET A 4 7.63 3.12 46.62
N LEU A 5 8.86 3.59 46.88
CA LEU A 5 9.78 4.07 45.83
C LEU A 5 10.12 2.94 44.83
N ASP A 6 10.46 1.74 45.34
CA ASP A 6 10.79 0.59 44.51
C ASP A 6 9.60 0.15 43.63
N ILE A 7 8.36 0.19 44.15
CA ILE A 7 7.15 -0.09 43.37
C ILE A 7 6.95 0.95 42.26
N VAL A 8 7.06 2.25 42.57
CA VAL A 8 6.92 3.32 41.57
C VAL A 8 7.96 3.19 40.47
N VAL A 9 9.21 2.89 40.83
CA VAL A 9 10.29 2.66 39.88
C VAL A 9 10.02 1.44 39.00
N THR A 10 9.50 0.36 39.59
CA THR A 10 9.11 -0.84 38.83
C THR A 10 8.06 -0.50 37.76
N LEU A 11 7.01 0.22 38.15
CA LEU A 11 5.95 0.64 37.23
C LEU A 11 6.50 1.53 36.12
N ALA A 12 7.41 2.46 36.45
CA ALA A 12 8.08 3.29 35.45
C ALA A 12 8.95 2.45 34.49
N LEU A 13 9.68 1.44 34.98
CA LEU A 13 10.51 0.58 34.14
C LEU A 13 9.70 -0.36 33.24
N LEU A 14 8.52 -0.82 33.67
CA LEU A 14 7.63 -1.65 32.86
C LEU A 14 7.11 -0.95 31.59
N ILE A 15 7.04 0.39 31.63
CA ILE A 15 6.61 1.21 30.49
C ILE A 15 7.75 1.35 29.45
N TRP A 16 9.01 1.15 29.85
CA TRP A 16 10.17 1.41 28.99
C TRP A 16 10.15 0.61 27.67
N PRO A 17 9.87 -0.71 27.66
CA PRO A 17 9.79 -1.46 26.41
C PRO A 17 8.68 -0.96 25.48
N LEU A 18 7.54 -0.53 26.03
CA LEU A 18 6.43 0.00 25.23
C LEU A 18 6.83 1.32 24.55
N LEU A 19 7.45 2.23 25.30
CA LEU A 19 7.94 3.50 24.76
C LEU A 19 9.03 3.27 23.72
N MET A 20 9.93 2.30 23.93
CA MET A 20 10.92 1.87 22.95
C MET A 20 10.26 1.37 21.66
N MET A 21 9.18 0.59 21.74
CA MET A 21 8.46 0.11 20.55
C MET A 21 7.68 1.21 19.83
N MET A 22 7.17 2.21 20.54
CA MET A 22 6.46 3.35 19.95
C MET A 22 7.40 4.42 19.40
N SER A 23 8.65 4.45 19.83
CA SER A 23 9.61 5.50 19.48
C SER A 23 9.94 5.64 17.98
N PRO A 24 9.95 4.57 17.14
CA PRO A 24 10.05 4.74 15.69
C PRO A 24 8.88 5.52 15.08
N MET A 25 7.68 5.39 15.65
CA MET A 25 6.47 6.09 15.16
C MET A 25 6.47 7.57 15.51
N LEU A 26 7.20 8.00 16.56
CA LEU A 26 7.37 9.42 16.90
C LEU A 26 7.97 10.22 15.72
N PHE A 27 8.82 9.55 14.93
CA PHE A 27 9.43 10.09 13.72
C PHE A 27 8.74 9.62 12.44
N GLY A 28 7.59 8.95 12.51
CA GLY A 28 6.83 8.58 11.31
C GLY A 28 5.87 9.68 10.84
N ALA A 29 5.74 10.76 11.62
CA ALA A 29 4.86 11.87 11.28
C ALA A 29 5.58 12.85 10.33
N PRO A 30 4.93 13.29 9.23
CA PRO A 30 5.52 14.26 8.31
C PRO A 30 6.02 15.50 9.06
N GLY A 31 7.32 15.79 8.94
CA GLY A 31 7.96 16.96 9.55
C GLY A 31 8.51 16.74 10.97
N SER A 32 8.33 15.58 11.61
CA SER A 32 8.93 15.30 12.93
C SER A 32 10.33 14.66 12.87
N GLU A 33 10.69 14.09 11.73
CA GLU A 33 11.91 13.30 11.46
C GLU A 33 13.22 14.05 11.70
N ASP A 34 13.23 15.36 11.41
CA ASP A 34 14.41 16.21 11.48
C ASP A 34 14.40 17.14 12.71
N SER A 35 13.46 16.92 13.64
CA SER A 35 13.26 17.82 14.78
C SER A 35 14.30 17.61 15.90
N LYS A 36 15.07 18.66 16.21
CA LYS A 36 16.01 18.65 17.35
C LYS A 36 15.30 18.49 18.70
N SER A 37 14.10 19.04 18.84
CA SER A 37 13.25 18.88 20.03
C SER A 37 12.71 17.45 20.15
N GLY A 38 12.27 16.84 19.05
CA GLY A 38 11.85 15.43 19.03
C GLY A 38 13.01 14.49 19.34
N LEU A 39 14.21 14.79 18.85
CA LEU A 39 15.43 14.06 19.22
C LEU A 39 15.72 14.13 20.73
N PHE A 40 15.63 15.32 21.32
CA PHE A 40 15.83 15.47 22.76
C PHE A 40 14.80 14.67 23.57
N PHE A 41 13.53 14.75 23.17
CA PHE A 41 12.45 13.99 23.81
C PHE A 41 12.64 12.47 23.67
N LEU A 42 13.08 12.00 22.50
CA LEU A 42 13.46 10.61 22.27
C LEU A 42 14.57 10.16 23.23
N LEU A 43 15.66 10.94 23.32
CA LEU A 43 16.78 10.60 24.20
C LEU A 43 16.32 10.53 25.67
N LEU A 44 15.43 11.41 26.12
CA LEU A 44 14.86 11.33 27.45
C LEU A 44 14.04 10.04 27.67
N ILE A 45 13.18 9.69 26.72
CA ILE A 45 12.36 8.46 26.79
C ILE A 45 13.22 7.19 26.77
N ILE A 46 14.25 7.16 25.94
CA ILE A 46 15.08 5.98 25.76
C ILE A 46 16.02 5.79 26.95
N PHE A 47 16.58 6.88 27.49
CA PHE A 47 17.62 6.81 28.53
C PHE A 47 17.11 7.00 29.96
N TYR A 48 15.81 7.21 30.22
CA TYR A 48 15.36 7.41 31.60
C TYR A 48 15.66 6.24 32.57
N PRO A 49 15.70 4.94 32.16
CA PRO A 49 16.14 3.88 33.08
C PRO A 49 17.58 4.07 33.55
N VAL A 50 18.45 4.60 32.69
CA VAL A 50 19.84 4.94 33.04
C VAL A 50 19.85 6.03 34.10
N ILE A 51 19.02 7.07 33.91
CA ILE A 51 18.88 8.18 34.85
C ILE A 51 18.36 7.70 36.21
N ILE A 52 17.33 6.83 36.23
CA ILE A 52 16.78 6.24 37.46
C ILE A 52 17.89 5.50 38.24
N PHE A 53 18.60 4.57 37.59
CA PHE A 53 19.62 3.78 38.29
C PHE A 53 20.85 4.61 38.67
N LEU A 54 21.16 5.68 37.93
CA LEU A 54 22.18 6.64 38.32
C LEU A 54 21.78 7.39 39.60
N CYS A 55 20.52 7.81 39.73
CA CYS A 55 20.00 8.41 40.96
C CYS A 55 20.07 7.45 42.16
N TYR A 56 19.75 6.16 41.97
CA TYR A 56 19.93 5.14 43.00
C TYR A 56 21.38 5.02 43.46
N LYS A 57 22.33 5.03 42.52
CA LYS A 57 23.76 5.00 42.83
C LYS A 57 24.19 6.24 43.62
N LEU A 58 23.81 7.44 43.16
CA LEU A 58 24.17 8.70 43.81
C LEU A 58 23.58 8.82 45.23
N ALA A 59 22.39 8.26 45.45
CA ALA A 59 21.73 8.22 46.75
C ALA A 59 22.22 7.09 47.67
N GLY A 60 23.11 6.20 47.20
CA GLY A 60 23.49 4.99 47.95
C GLY A 60 22.32 4.03 48.23
N ALA A 61 21.27 4.09 47.39
CA ALA A 61 20.03 3.35 47.60
C ALA A 61 20.08 1.97 46.92
N SER A 62 19.43 0.97 47.54
CA SER A 62 19.24 -0.37 46.97
C SER A 62 17.84 -0.51 46.36
N TYR A 63 17.72 -1.21 45.25
CA TYR A 63 16.43 -1.55 44.62
C TYR A 63 16.02 -2.97 45.02
N PHE A 64 14.91 -3.15 45.76
CA PHE A 64 14.51 -4.47 46.32
C PHE A 64 15.64 -5.24 47.01
N ARG A 65 16.47 -4.53 47.80
CA ARG A 65 17.67 -5.05 48.49
C ARG A 65 18.84 -5.46 47.59
N PHE A 66 18.72 -5.32 46.27
CA PHE A 66 19.84 -5.49 45.35
C PHE A 66 20.73 -4.24 45.32
N SER A 67 22.04 -4.47 45.27
CA SER A 67 23.01 -3.40 45.06
C SER A 67 22.84 -2.81 43.66
N THR A 68 22.72 -1.49 43.57
CA THR A 68 22.54 -0.75 42.31
C THR A 68 23.84 -0.15 41.79
N SER A 69 24.99 -0.45 42.43
CA SER A 69 26.29 0.16 42.11
C SER A 69 26.65 0.10 40.62
N ASN A 70 26.30 -1.02 39.97
CA ASN A 70 26.50 -1.26 38.54
C ASN A 70 25.20 -1.27 37.71
N ALA A 71 24.03 -1.11 38.34
CA ALA A 71 22.74 -1.20 37.63
C ALA A 71 22.59 -0.15 36.51
N TRP A 72 23.14 1.05 36.73
CA TRP A 72 23.16 2.11 35.72
C TRP A 72 24.06 1.78 34.51
N LEU A 73 25.14 1.00 34.70
CA LEU A 73 25.99 0.53 33.60
C LEU A 73 25.27 -0.54 32.78
N TRP A 74 24.62 -1.48 33.45
CA TRP A 74 23.83 -2.52 32.77
C TRP A 74 22.67 -1.93 31.98
N SER A 75 21.94 -0.97 32.57
CA SER A 75 20.87 -0.29 31.87
C SER A 75 21.39 0.57 30.71
N ALA A 76 22.52 1.25 30.86
CA ALA A 76 23.16 1.98 29.77
C ALA A 76 23.58 1.06 28.63
N GLY A 77 24.21 -0.08 28.94
CA GLY A 77 24.63 -1.08 27.96
C GLY A 77 23.43 -1.65 27.20
N LEU A 78 22.37 -2.05 27.90
CA LEU A 78 21.14 -2.56 27.27
C LEU A 78 20.46 -1.48 26.40
N THR A 79 20.34 -0.26 26.92
CA THR A 79 19.74 0.87 26.19
C THR A 79 20.52 1.18 24.92
N MET A 80 21.85 1.23 24.99
CA MET A 80 22.71 1.45 23.82
C MET A 80 22.62 0.31 22.80
N PHE A 81 22.60 -0.94 23.26
CA PHE A 81 22.44 -2.10 22.40
C PHE A 81 21.12 -2.01 21.61
N VAL A 82 20.01 -1.75 22.29
CA VAL A 82 18.70 -1.58 21.63
C VAL A 82 18.71 -0.36 20.71
N ALA A 83 19.26 0.78 21.15
CA ALA A 83 19.34 1.98 20.32
C ALA A 83 20.12 1.75 19.01
N VAL A 84 21.19 0.94 19.05
CA VAL A 84 21.94 0.53 17.85
C VAL A 84 21.10 -0.36 16.94
N LEU A 85 20.37 -1.34 17.50
CA LEU A 85 19.48 -2.23 16.72
C LEU A 85 18.43 -1.43 15.93
N PHE A 86 17.89 -0.36 16.50
CA PHE A 86 16.93 0.53 15.84
C PHE A 86 17.57 1.68 15.05
N GLY A 87 18.90 1.77 15.00
CA GLY A 87 19.61 2.77 14.20
C GLY A 87 19.56 4.22 14.73
N TYR A 88 19.19 4.42 16.01
CA TYR A 88 19.11 5.76 16.62
C TYR A 88 20.41 6.55 16.62
N PRO A 89 21.60 5.96 16.86
CA PRO A 89 22.85 6.71 16.80
C PRO A 89 23.04 7.44 15.47
N ARG A 90 22.66 6.80 14.36
CA ARG A 90 22.73 7.42 13.03
C ARG A 90 21.71 8.55 12.89
N HIS A 91 20.48 8.37 13.36
CA HIS A 91 19.49 9.45 13.36
C HIS A 91 19.96 10.66 14.18
N VAL A 92 20.48 10.44 15.39
CA VAL A 92 21.06 11.49 16.25
C VAL A 92 22.15 12.24 15.48
N MET A 93 23.10 11.52 14.88
CA MET A 93 24.17 12.14 14.09
C MET A 93 23.63 12.93 12.91
N ASN A 94 22.62 12.42 12.20
CA ASN A 94 22.01 13.09 11.05
C ASN A 94 21.30 14.39 11.47
N VAL A 95 20.50 14.37 12.53
CA VAL A 95 19.81 15.58 13.04
C VAL A 95 20.81 16.62 13.54
N ILE A 96 21.87 16.21 14.25
CA ILE A 96 22.95 17.12 14.68
C ILE A 96 23.66 17.71 13.46
N ALA A 97 23.96 16.87 12.47
CA ALA A 97 24.58 17.27 11.22
C ALA A 97 23.61 17.98 10.27
N GLY A 98 22.33 18.20 10.63
CA GLY A 98 21.34 18.82 9.74
C GLY A 98 21.17 18.08 8.40
N VAL A 99 21.26 16.75 8.42
CA VAL A 99 21.00 15.84 7.30
C VAL A 99 19.59 15.31 7.45
N SER A 100 18.77 15.45 6.39
CA SER A 100 17.39 14.97 6.44
C SER A 100 17.31 13.45 6.56
N GLY A 101 16.42 12.99 7.44
CA GLY A 101 16.09 11.59 7.66
C GLY A 101 15.23 10.98 6.55
N THR A 102 14.67 11.78 5.64
CA THR A 102 13.77 11.30 4.58
C THR A 102 14.07 11.82 3.19
N GLY A 103 13.78 10.97 2.21
CA GLY A 103 13.97 11.23 0.80
C GLY A 103 15.43 11.49 0.45
N TYR A 104 15.61 12.15 -0.69
CA TYR A 104 16.93 12.59 -1.15
C TYR A 104 17.32 13.92 -0.52
N PHE A 105 18.57 14.02 -0.07
CA PHE A 105 19.12 15.22 0.53
C PHE A 105 20.57 15.43 0.11
N VAL A 106 20.96 16.66 -0.23
CA VAL A 106 22.33 17.01 -0.63
C VAL A 106 22.92 17.96 0.38
N LYS A 107 24.08 17.64 0.92
CA LYS A 107 24.81 18.49 1.86
C LYS A 107 26.32 18.26 1.78
N GLU A 108 27.10 19.33 1.79
CA GLU A 108 28.57 19.30 1.89
C GLU A 108 29.21 18.30 0.91
N ASP A 109 28.84 18.42 -0.38
CA ASP A 109 29.33 17.56 -1.46
C ASP A 109 28.98 16.07 -1.31
N LYS A 110 27.97 15.74 -0.50
CA LYS A 110 27.45 14.39 -0.33
C LYS A 110 25.97 14.34 -0.62
N VAL A 111 25.56 13.22 -1.22
CA VAL A 111 24.16 12.89 -1.44
C VAL A 111 23.74 11.84 -0.42
N TYR A 112 22.55 11.99 0.12
CA TYR A 112 21.93 11.11 1.09
C TYR A 112 20.58 10.64 0.59
N TYR A 113 20.19 9.42 0.94
CA TYR A 113 18.82 8.94 0.86
C TYR A 113 18.40 8.37 2.22
N ASN A 114 17.31 8.89 2.79
CA ASN A 114 16.86 8.58 4.15
C ASN A 114 18.01 8.64 5.17
N GLY A 115 18.79 9.72 5.13
CA GLY A 115 19.96 9.93 5.98
C GLY A 115 21.14 8.97 5.78
N LYS A 116 21.12 8.11 4.75
CA LYS A 116 22.24 7.24 4.38
C LYS A 116 23.00 7.83 3.21
N ILE A 117 24.34 7.92 3.31
CA ILE A 117 25.20 8.37 2.22
C ILE A 117 25.02 7.46 0.99
N MET A 118 24.82 8.09 -0.17
CA MET A 118 24.82 7.46 -1.49
C MET A 118 26.22 7.57 -2.09
N ALA A 119 27.06 6.55 -1.86
CA ALA A 119 28.41 6.53 -2.40
C ALA A 119 28.39 6.50 -3.93
N GLY A 120 29.18 7.39 -4.56
CA GLY A 120 29.30 7.49 -6.01
C GLY A 120 28.32 8.46 -6.68
N ALA A 121 27.36 9.01 -5.94
CA ALA A 121 26.47 10.05 -6.45
C ALA A 121 27.16 11.42 -6.45
N SER A 122 27.08 12.13 -7.57
CA SER A 122 27.65 13.46 -7.74
C SER A 122 26.73 14.53 -7.15
N ALA A 123 27.10 15.07 -5.98
CA ALA A 123 26.32 16.10 -5.29
C ALA A 123 26.18 17.39 -6.10
N ALA A 124 27.19 17.72 -6.92
CA ALA A 124 27.21 18.95 -7.72
C ALA A 124 26.12 19.01 -8.80
N THR A 125 25.69 17.86 -9.32
CA THR A 125 24.72 17.77 -10.43
C THR A 125 23.42 17.06 -10.04
N PHE A 126 23.32 16.63 -8.78
CA PHE A 126 22.20 15.83 -8.27
C PHE A 126 20.87 16.56 -8.38
N LYS A 127 19.88 15.91 -8.98
CA LYS A 127 18.52 16.43 -9.16
C LYS A 127 17.50 15.35 -8.84
N THR A 128 16.55 15.69 -7.99
CA THR A 128 15.36 14.86 -7.76
C THR A 128 14.38 15.00 -8.92
N LEU A 129 13.66 13.93 -9.21
CA LEU A 129 12.73 13.84 -10.33
C LEU A 129 11.34 13.46 -9.83
N GLY A 130 10.34 14.24 -10.23
CA GLY A 130 8.95 14.12 -9.78
C GLY A 130 8.56 15.22 -8.79
N THR A 131 7.33 15.12 -8.29
CA THR A 131 6.71 16.06 -7.36
C THR A 131 6.29 15.34 -6.08
N GLN A 132 6.44 16.01 -4.93
CA GLN A 132 6.01 15.52 -3.61
C GLN A 132 6.61 14.15 -3.24
N TYR A 133 7.70 14.15 -2.45
CA TYR A 133 8.45 12.94 -2.09
C TYR A 133 9.02 12.19 -3.31
N PRO A 134 9.93 12.82 -4.09
CA PRO A 134 10.47 12.24 -5.31
C PRO A 134 11.22 10.94 -5.01
N ARG A 135 10.77 9.83 -5.61
CA ARG A 135 11.44 8.53 -5.51
C ARG A 135 12.57 8.36 -6.52
N TYR A 136 12.51 9.08 -7.64
CA TYR A 136 13.58 9.11 -8.63
C TYR A 136 14.50 10.31 -8.43
N ALA A 137 15.77 10.11 -8.73
CA ALA A 137 16.76 11.17 -8.81
C ALA A 137 17.82 10.80 -9.85
N ARG A 138 18.59 11.78 -10.31
CA ARG A 138 19.75 11.55 -11.18
C ARG A 138 20.88 12.52 -10.87
N ASP A 139 22.08 12.13 -11.22
CA ASP A 139 23.20 13.05 -11.41
C ASP A 139 23.59 13.09 -12.90
N GLU A 140 24.80 13.55 -13.23
CA GLU A 140 25.22 13.63 -14.64
C GLU A 140 25.47 12.29 -15.32
N LYS A 141 25.60 11.18 -14.58
CA LYS A 141 25.95 9.84 -15.11
C LYS A 141 24.96 8.76 -14.70
N GLN A 142 24.30 8.90 -13.56
CA GLN A 142 23.57 7.84 -12.88
C GLN A 142 22.13 8.26 -12.58
N VAL A 143 21.26 7.25 -12.53
CA VAL A 143 19.86 7.40 -12.12
C VAL A 143 19.62 6.53 -10.90
N TYR A 144 18.81 7.03 -9.97
CA TYR A 144 18.50 6.38 -8.71
C TYR A 144 16.99 6.26 -8.52
N PHE A 145 16.58 5.17 -7.88
CA PHE A 145 15.24 4.94 -7.39
C PHE A 145 15.32 4.53 -5.92
N ASP A 146 14.65 5.27 -5.03
CA ASP A 146 14.70 5.08 -3.58
C ASP A 146 16.13 4.85 -3.03
N GLY A 147 17.06 5.72 -3.45
CA GLY A 147 18.46 5.69 -3.06
C GLY A 147 19.29 4.55 -3.68
N ARG A 148 18.70 3.72 -4.53
CA ARG A 148 19.38 2.61 -5.22
C ARG A 148 19.70 3.00 -6.65
N LEU A 149 20.92 2.67 -7.09
CA LEU A 149 21.35 2.85 -8.48
C LEU A 149 20.51 1.98 -9.42
N ILE A 150 19.99 2.59 -10.48
CA ILE A 150 19.40 1.88 -11.62
C ILE A 150 20.51 1.60 -12.62
N ALA A 151 20.97 0.36 -12.67
CA ALA A 151 22.07 -0.02 -13.56
C ALA A 151 21.71 0.24 -15.03
N ASN A 152 22.69 0.74 -15.79
CA ASN A 152 22.61 0.99 -17.23
C ASN A 152 21.56 2.01 -17.68
N ALA A 153 20.92 2.74 -16.76
CA ALA A 153 20.02 3.83 -17.11
C ALA A 153 20.80 5.02 -17.67
N ASP A 154 20.34 5.60 -18.78
CA ASP A 154 20.93 6.79 -19.38
C ASP A 154 20.40 8.04 -18.67
N ALA A 155 21.23 8.59 -17.77
CA ALA A 155 20.86 9.75 -16.97
C ALA A 155 20.52 11.01 -17.80
N ALA A 156 21.11 11.17 -18.98
CA ALA A 156 20.91 12.35 -19.82
C ALA A 156 19.49 12.42 -20.41
N SER A 157 18.94 11.27 -20.83
CA SER A 157 17.62 11.15 -21.44
C SER A 157 16.50 10.71 -20.47
N PHE A 158 16.85 10.42 -19.21
CA PHE A 158 15.90 9.94 -18.21
C PHE A 158 14.78 10.95 -17.92
N SER A 159 13.54 10.56 -18.20
CA SER A 159 12.35 11.41 -18.12
C SER A 159 11.09 10.62 -17.75
N GLY A 160 10.09 11.31 -17.20
CA GLY A 160 8.81 10.70 -16.85
C GLY A 160 7.89 10.55 -18.06
N VAL A 161 7.11 9.48 -18.10
CA VAL A 161 6.04 9.28 -19.09
C VAL A 161 4.76 9.90 -18.55
N SER A 162 4.15 10.82 -19.30
CA SER A 162 2.91 11.50 -18.92
C SER A 162 1.75 10.53 -18.76
N ASN A 163 0.96 10.70 -17.68
CA ASN A 163 -0.28 9.97 -17.45
C ASN A 163 -1.45 10.72 -18.09
N PRO A 164 -2.26 10.09 -18.97
CA PRO A 164 -3.45 10.73 -19.52
C PRO A 164 -4.57 10.92 -18.48
N SER A 165 -4.58 10.15 -17.40
CA SER A 165 -5.64 10.18 -16.37
C SER A 165 -5.42 11.20 -15.26
N THR A 166 -4.25 11.84 -15.15
CA THR A 166 -4.03 12.90 -14.17
C THR A 166 -4.84 14.13 -14.56
N GLN A 167 -5.78 14.56 -13.71
CA GLN A 167 -6.54 15.78 -13.94
C GLN A 167 -5.60 16.99 -14.01
N ALA A 168 -5.95 17.97 -14.85
CA ALA A 168 -5.18 19.20 -14.99
C ALA A 168 -5.02 19.91 -13.63
N GLY A 169 -3.81 19.88 -13.06
CA GLY A 169 -3.49 20.47 -11.75
C GLY A 169 -3.01 19.46 -10.69
N GLU A 170 -3.20 18.16 -10.90
CA GLU A 170 -2.64 17.14 -10.01
C GLU A 170 -1.12 17.03 -10.18
N LYS A 171 -0.38 17.46 -9.16
CA LYS A 171 1.08 17.30 -9.07
C LYS A 171 1.44 15.87 -8.63
N ASN A 172 1.04 14.87 -9.40
CA ASN A 172 1.45 13.49 -9.19
C ASN A 172 2.70 13.16 -10.01
N SER A 173 3.65 12.50 -9.35
CA SER A 173 4.85 12.01 -10.02
C SER A 173 4.47 10.99 -11.11
N PRO A 174 5.13 11.02 -12.28
CA PRO A 174 4.96 9.99 -13.30
C PRO A 174 5.16 8.58 -12.73
N LEU A 175 4.25 7.66 -13.09
CA LEU A 175 4.37 6.27 -12.68
C LEU A 175 5.47 5.56 -13.47
N PHE A 176 5.40 5.70 -14.80
CA PHE A 176 6.41 5.18 -15.72
C PHE A 176 7.47 6.24 -16.02
N TRP A 177 8.71 5.79 -16.14
CA TRP A 177 9.87 6.58 -16.51
C TRP A 177 10.55 5.94 -17.69
N LYS A 178 11.36 6.68 -18.43
CA LYS A 178 12.09 6.13 -19.58
C LYS A 178 13.38 6.86 -19.82
N ASP A 179 14.30 6.18 -20.47
CA ASP A 179 15.45 6.78 -21.13
C ASP A 179 15.43 6.44 -22.63
N LYS A 180 16.52 6.69 -23.36
CA LYS A 180 16.61 6.41 -24.80
C LYS A 180 16.55 4.91 -25.16
N THR A 181 16.73 4.00 -24.20
CA THR A 181 16.89 2.55 -24.39
C THR A 181 15.87 1.69 -23.64
N HIS A 182 15.39 2.12 -22.49
CA HIS A 182 14.50 1.36 -21.61
C HIS A 182 13.36 2.21 -21.06
N VAL A 183 12.29 1.50 -20.68
CA VAL A 183 11.19 2.04 -19.88
C VAL A 183 11.25 1.41 -18.50
N TYR A 184 10.97 2.18 -17.46
CA TYR A 184 11.11 1.80 -16.07
C TYR A 184 9.81 1.99 -15.30
N LEU A 185 9.54 1.05 -14.39
CA LEU A 185 8.54 1.18 -13.35
C LEU A 185 9.19 0.84 -12.01
N GLU A 186 9.17 1.78 -11.07
CA GLU A 186 9.78 1.62 -9.73
C GLU A 186 11.24 1.14 -9.76
N GLY A 187 12.05 1.72 -10.65
CA GLY A 187 13.46 1.37 -10.85
C GLY A 187 13.70 0.08 -11.66
N HIS A 188 12.65 -0.65 -12.07
CA HIS A 188 12.77 -1.89 -12.83
C HIS A 188 12.52 -1.63 -14.30
N ALA A 189 13.44 -2.07 -15.16
CA ALA A 189 13.27 -1.99 -16.60
C ALA A 189 12.16 -2.95 -17.06
N LEU A 190 11.26 -2.47 -17.90
CA LEU A 190 10.22 -3.26 -18.55
C LEU A 190 10.83 -4.07 -19.70
N PRO A 191 10.62 -5.39 -19.74
CA PRO A 191 11.27 -6.24 -20.73
C PRO A 191 10.75 -5.96 -22.13
N GLY A 192 11.65 -5.57 -23.05
CA GLY A 192 11.34 -5.39 -24.46
C GLY A 192 10.58 -4.09 -24.81
N ALA A 193 10.41 -3.18 -23.85
CA ALA A 193 9.68 -1.94 -24.08
C ALA A 193 10.40 -0.97 -25.01
N ASN A 194 9.66 -0.42 -25.98
CA ASN A 194 10.16 0.62 -26.87
C ASN A 194 9.95 2.01 -26.23
N PRO A 195 11.01 2.68 -25.72
CA PRO A 195 10.86 3.94 -25.02
C PRO A 195 10.37 5.09 -25.90
N ALA A 196 10.69 5.06 -27.20
CA ALA A 196 10.28 6.10 -28.13
C ALA A 196 8.76 6.13 -28.32
N GLU A 197 8.12 4.96 -28.25
CA GLU A 197 6.68 4.78 -28.53
C GLU A 197 5.86 4.52 -27.26
N PHE A 198 6.50 4.32 -26.11
CA PHE A 198 5.82 3.93 -24.87
C PHE A 198 4.84 5.00 -24.38
N ARG A 199 3.64 4.56 -24.02
CA ARG A 199 2.53 5.38 -23.52
C ARG A 199 2.00 4.78 -22.22
N HIS A 200 1.74 5.65 -21.24
CA HIS A 200 0.92 5.30 -20.08
C HIS A 200 -0.56 5.32 -20.53
N LEU A 201 -1.28 4.22 -20.33
CA LEU A 201 -2.70 4.12 -20.72
C LEU A 201 -3.66 4.57 -19.61
N GLY A 202 -3.24 4.43 -18.34
CA GLY A 202 -4.03 4.67 -17.14
C GLY A 202 -3.82 3.55 -16.12
N GLY A 203 -4.07 3.81 -14.84
CA GLY A 203 -3.77 2.85 -13.77
C GLY A 203 -2.31 2.38 -13.82
N ARG A 204 -2.09 1.06 -13.76
CA ARG A 204 -0.76 0.44 -13.98
C ARG A 204 -0.56 -0.12 -15.39
N TYR A 205 -1.41 0.25 -16.36
CA TYR A 205 -1.29 -0.20 -17.74
C TYR A 205 -0.39 0.72 -18.57
N GLY A 206 0.55 0.14 -19.29
CA GLY A 206 1.38 0.83 -20.28
C GLY A 206 1.36 0.07 -21.61
N SER A 207 1.75 0.71 -22.70
CA SER A 207 1.90 0.02 -23.98
C SER A 207 2.92 0.70 -24.88
N ASP A 208 3.43 -0.07 -25.83
CA ASP A 208 4.08 0.42 -27.04
C ASP A 208 3.36 -0.19 -28.26
N ALA A 209 3.89 -0.01 -29.47
CA ALA A 209 3.25 -0.51 -30.69
C ALA A 209 3.18 -2.05 -30.77
N ARG A 210 3.96 -2.78 -29.96
CA ARG A 210 4.08 -4.24 -30.03
C ARG A 210 3.38 -4.95 -28.89
N GLN A 211 3.39 -4.36 -27.70
CA GLN A 211 2.90 -5.04 -26.52
C GLN A 211 2.28 -4.11 -25.48
N VAL A 212 1.42 -4.71 -24.67
CA VAL A 212 0.78 -4.07 -23.51
C VAL A 212 1.43 -4.63 -22.25
N TYR A 213 1.51 -3.78 -21.23
CA TYR A 213 2.06 -4.11 -19.92
C TYR A 213 1.04 -3.81 -18.85
N PHE A 214 1.07 -4.62 -17.81
CA PHE A 214 0.47 -4.32 -16.53
C PHE A 214 1.57 -4.43 -15.48
N ASP A 215 1.71 -3.38 -14.68
CA ASP A 215 2.82 -3.28 -13.75
C ASP A 215 4.19 -3.48 -14.47
N LYS A 216 4.99 -4.47 -14.04
CA LYS A 216 6.33 -4.73 -14.58
C LYS A 216 6.35 -5.85 -15.62
N GLN A 217 5.19 -6.35 -16.05
CA GLN A 217 5.07 -7.55 -16.86
C GLN A 217 4.37 -7.28 -18.18
N VAL A 218 4.73 -8.06 -19.21
CA VAL A 218 4.04 -8.07 -20.50
C VAL A 218 2.73 -8.84 -20.36
N LEU A 219 1.62 -8.22 -20.75
CA LEU A 219 0.33 -8.89 -20.91
C LEU A 219 0.38 -9.77 -22.16
N GLN A 220 0.61 -11.06 -21.95
CA GLN A 220 0.75 -12.02 -23.04
C GLN A 220 -0.54 -12.10 -23.86
N GLY A 221 -0.42 -11.94 -25.18
CA GLY A 221 -1.53 -12.03 -26.12
C GLY A 221 -2.36 -10.75 -26.26
N ALA A 222 -2.08 -9.70 -25.48
CA ALA A 222 -2.80 -8.44 -25.59
C ALA A 222 -2.48 -7.69 -26.88
N ASN A 223 -3.53 -7.19 -27.53
CA ASN A 223 -3.41 -6.39 -28.75
C ASN A 223 -3.30 -4.89 -28.41
N PRO A 224 -2.12 -4.25 -28.55
CA PRO A 224 -1.94 -2.85 -28.19
C PRO A 224 -2.78 -1.88 -29.05
N THR A 225 -3.19 -2.29 -30.25
CA THR A 225 -3.95 -1.42 -31.17
C THR A 225 -5.40 -1.26 -30.76
N THR A 226 -5.99 -2.31 -30.17
CA THR A 226 -7.40 -2.35 -29.77
C THR A 226 -7.57 -2.31 -28.25
N PHE A 227 -6.49 -2.15 -27.49
CA PHE A 227 -6.51 -2.14 -26.04
C PHE A 227 -7.24 -0.90 -25.49
N GLN A 228 -8.24 -1.13 -24.66
CA GLN A 228 -9.10 -0.09 -24.10
C GLN A 228 -9.33 -0.36 -22.61
N LEU A 229 -9.15 0.67 -21.79
CA LEU A 229 -9.43 0.58 -20.36
C LEU A 229 -10.93 0.71 -20.10
N PHE A 230 -11.43 -0.09 -19.16
CA PHE A 230 -12.68 0.23 -18.47
C PHE A 230 -12.41 1.16 -17.29
N ASN A 231 -11.37 0.86 -16.51
CA ASN A 231 -10.91 1.64 -15.37
C ASN A 231 -9.42 1.34 -15.10
N ALA A 232 -8.90 1.75 -13.94
CA ALA A 232 -7.50 1.55 -13.57
C ALA A 232 -7.07 0.07 -13.45
N ASP A 233 -8.04 -0.83 -13.26
CA ASP A 233 -7.83 -2.23 -12.89
C ASP A 233 -8.28 -3.19 -13.99
N MET A 234 -9.19 -2.76 -14.88
CA MET A 234 -9.77 -3.59 -15.93
C MET A 234 -9.63 -2.96 -17.32
N ALA A 235 -9.40 -3.82 -18.30
CA ALA A 235 -9.27 -3.45 -19.70
C ALA A 235 -9.83 -4.54 -20.62
N LYS A 236 -9.90 -4.25 -21.91
CA LYS A 236 -10.17 -5.22 -22.97
C LYS A 236 -9.33 -4.97 -24.20
N ASP A 237 -9.21 -5.98 -25.05
CA ASP A 237 -8.86 -5.80 -26.45
C ASP A 237 -9.94 -6.43 -27.36
N ASP A 238 -9.62 -6.76 -28.61
CA ASP A 238 -10.55 -7.39 -29.55
C ASP A 238 -10.88 -8.85 -29.21
N LYS A 239 -10.13 -9.49 -28.31
CA LYS A 239 -10.18 -10.93 -28.04
C LYS A 239 -10.48 -11.26 -26.59
N GLN A 240 -10.06 -10.43 -25.63
CA GLN A 240 -10.05 -10.78 -24.21
C GLN A 240 -10.38 -9.60 -23.30
N ILE A 241 -10.87 -9.92 -22.10
CA ILE A 241 -10.94 -8.99 -20.97
C ILE A 241 -9.72 -9.23 -20.08
N TYR A 242 -9.15 -8.15 -19.57
CA TYR A 242 -8.04 -8.17 -18.62
C TYR A 242 -8.49 -7.59 -17.29
N ILE A 243 -8.16 -8.31 -16.22
CA ILE A 243 -8.31 -7.87 -14.84
C ILE A 243 -6.92 -7.93 -14.24
N PHE A 244 -6.29 -6.77 -14.09
CA PHE A 244 -4.86 -6.63 -13.85
C PHE A 244 -4.03 -7.37 -14.91
N ASP A 245 -3.22 -8.34 -14.49
CA ASP A 245 -2.40 -9.21 -15.33
C ASP A 245 -3.14 -10.46 -15.82
N LYS A 246 -4.38 -10.69 -15.35
CA LYS A 246 -5.12 -11.92 -15.62
C LYS A 246 -6.11 -11.76 -16.76
N VAL A 247 -6.26 -12.83 -17.52
CA VAL A 247 -7.26 -12.95 -18.58
C VAL A 247 -8.60 -13.40 -17.99
N GLY A 248 -9.63 -12.60 -18.19
CA GLY A 248 -11.02 -12.95 -17.96
C GLY A 248 -11.63 -13.57 -19.21
N LYS A 249 -12.03 -14.85 -19.12
CA LYS A 249 -12.69 -15.56 -20.22
C LYS A 249 -14.18 -15.18 -20.27
N LEU A 250 -14.63 -14.76 -21.45
CA LEU A 250 -16.05 -14.55 -21.74
C LEU A 250 -16.60 -15.73 -22.55
N ALA A 251 -17.89 -16.02 -22.37
CA ALA A 251 -18.63 -16.95 -23.22
C ALA A 251 -19.11 -16.28 -24.52
N GLY A 252 -19.45 -14.98 -24.46
CA GLY A 252 -19.85 -14.17 -25.61
C GLY A 252 -18.72 -13.33 -26.23
N PRO A 253 -19.02 -12.53 -27.26
CA PRO A 253 -18.05 -11.65 -27.90
C PRO A 253 -17.62 -10.50 -26.98
N VAL A 254 -16.32 -10.20 -26.95
CA VAL A 254 -15.73 -9.13 -26.12
C VAL A 254 -16.31 -7.75 -26.44
N SER A 255 -16.72 -7.51 -27.68
CA SER A 255 -17.36 -6.27 -28.11
C SER A 255 -18.68 -5.99 -27.39
N ALA A 256 -19.39 -7.03 -26.93
CA ALA A 256 -20.66 -6.90 -26.22
C ALA A 256 -20.49 -6.68 -24.71
N PHE A 257 -19.27 -6.88 -24.17
CA PHE A 257 -19.04 -6.76 -22.74
C PHE A 257 -19.10 -5.31 -22.26
N ARG A 258 -19.92 -5.08 -21.22
CA ARG A 258 -20.05 -3.82 -20.49
C ARG A 258 -20.07 -4.05 -18.99
N LEU A 259 -19.55 -3.10 -18.23
CA LEU A 259 -19.67 -3.11 -16.77
C LEU A 259 -21.10 -2.76 -16.35
N LEU A 260 -21.59 -3.44 -15.31
CA LEU A 260 -22.91 -3.18 -14.70
C LEU A 260 -22.80 -2.29 -13.47
N SER A 261 -21.62 -2.20 -12.85
CA SER A 261 -21.35 -1.29 -11.74
C SER A 261 -19.89 -0.84 -11.75
N GLU A 262 -19.68 0.47 -11.62
CA GLU A 262 -18.36 1.11 -11.42
C GLU A 262 -18.19 1.65 -10.00
N GLN A 263 -19.28 1.76 -9.22
CA GLN A 263 -19.30 2.49 -7.95
C GLN A 263 -19.26 1.59 -6.70
N ASP A 264 -19.47 0.27 -6.85
CA ASP A 264 -19.46 -0.68 -5.74
C ASP A 264 -18.18 -1.55 -5.71
N LEU A 265 -17.80 -1.97 -4.49
CA LEU A 265 -16.72 -2.94 -4.25
C LEU A 265 -16.91 -4.29 -4.99
N ALA A 266 -18.14 -4.59 -5.40
CA ALA A 266 -18.49 -5.77 -6.18
C ALA A 266 -18.72 -5.38 -7.64
N VAL A 267 -17.68 -5.56 -8.45
CA VAL A 267 -17.76 -5.28 -9.89
C VAL A 267 -18.43 -6.46 -10.60
N TYR A 268 -19.48 -6.17 -11.35
CA TYR A 268 -20.15 -7.10 -12.27
C TYR A 268 -20.10 -6.55 -13.68
N GLY A 269 -20.14 -7.44 -14.67
CA GLY A 269 -20.26 -7.09 -16.08
C GLY A 269 -21.18 -8.05 -16.82
N THR A 270 -21.54 -7.71 -18.05
CA THR A 270 -22.40 -8.56 -18.89
C THR A 270 -21.99 -8.47 -20.35
N ASP A 271 -22.13 -9.57 -21.08
CA ASP A 271 -22.06 -9.62 -22.54
C ASP A 271 -23.45 -9.53 -23.21
N GLY A 272 -24.50 -9.24 -22.41
CA GLY A 272 -25.90 -9.21 -22.83
C GLY A 272 -26.62 -10.56 -22.75
N VAL A 273 -25.90 -11.67 -22.58
CA VAL A 273 -26.47 -13.02 -22.41
C VAL A 273 -26.19 -13.57 -21.01
N HIS A 274 -24.99 -13.33 -20.51
CA HIS A 274 -24.54 -13.76 -19.19
C HIS A 274 -24.18 -12.56 -18.33
N VAL A 275 -24.37 -12.70 -17.02
CA VAL A 275 -23.78 -11.81 -16.03
C VAL A 275 -22.50 -12.47 -15.48
N TYR A 276 -21.46 -11.66 -15.31
CA TYR A 276 -20.17 -12.09 -14.79
C TYR A 276 -19.86 -11.32 -13.51
N ALA A 277 -19.45 -12.04 -12.47
CA ALA A 277 -18.85 -11.46 -11.29
C ALA A 277 -17.33 -11.34 -11.49
N VAL A 278 -16.77 -10.18 -11.12
CA VAL A 278 -15.33 -9.94 -11.21
C VAL A 278 -14.64 -10.25 -9.88
N PHE A 279 -13.58 -11.04 -9.90
CA PHE A 279 -12.75 -11.39 -8.73
C PHE A 279 -11.29 -11.06 -8.97
N PHE A 280 -10.84 -9.93 -8.44
CA PHE A 280 -9.48 -9.41 -8.62
C PHE A 280 -8.38 -10.38 -8.13
N THR A 281 -8.65 -11.17 -7.09
CA THR A 281 -7.67 -12.08 -6.48
C THR A 281 -7.79 -13.52 -6.96
N ALA A 282 -8.92 -13.92 -7.56
CA ALA A 282 -9.16 -15.30 -7.97
C ALA A 282 -8.29 -15.71 -9.18
N ALA A 283 -8.05 -17.01 -9.34
CA ALA A 283 -7.37 -17.56 -10.52
C ALA A 283 -8.21 -17.38 -11.79
N GLU A 284 -9.53 -17.51 -11.66
CA GLU A 284 -10.52 -17.19 -12.69
C GLU A 284 -11.20 -15.88 -12.32
N PRO A 285 -10.75 -14.74 -12.89
CA PRO A 285 -11.18 -13.42 -12.44
C PRO A 285 -12.56 -13.01 -12.97
N LEU A 286 -13.10 -13.70 -13.97
CA LEU A 286 -14.49 -13.57 -14.42
C LEU A 286 -15.19 -14.91 -14.23
N GLN A 287 -16.28 -14.90 -13.46
CA GLN A 287 -17.12 -16.06 -13.24
C GLN A 287 -18.55 -15.77 -13.65
N ILE A 288 -19.16 -16.68 -14.42
CA ILE A 288 -20.57 -16.56 -14.79
C ILE A 288 -21.43 -16.70 -13.53
N VAL A 289 -22.32 -15.73 -13.33
CA VAL A 289 -23.38 -15.81 -12.33
C VAL A 289 -24.47 -16.69 -12.90
N ARG A 290 -24.63 -17.90 -12.35
CA ARG A 290 -25.62 -18.87 -12.84
C ARG A 290 -27.03 -18.35 -12.61
N ASP A 291 -27.90 -18.59 -13.58
CA ASP A 291 -29.33 -18.25 -13.56
C ASP A 291 -29.65 -16.75 -13.47
N ALA A 292 -28.64 -15.88 -13.62
CA ALA A 292 -28.82 -14.44 -13.63
C ALA A 292 -29.46 -13.95 -14.93
N ASP A 293 -30.49 -13.13 -14.78
CA ASP A 293 -31.08 -12.39 -15.89
C ASP A 293 -30.32 -11.06 -16.12
N PRO A 294 -29.54 -10.93 -17.22
CA PRO A 294 -28.77 -9.72 -17.50
C PRO A 294 -29.64 -8.48 -17.77
N ALA A 295 -30.94 -8.65 -18.11
CA ALA A 295 -31.83 -7.53 -18.38
C ALA A 295 -32.30 -6.83 -17.10
N THR A 296 -32.42 -7.58 -16.00
CA THR A 296 -33.00 -7.11 -14.74
C THR A 296 -31.99 -7.04 -13.59
N PHE A 297 -30.73 -7.47 -13.85
CA PHE A 297 -29.65 -7.50 -12.88
C PHE A 297 -29.29 -6.11 -12.31
N LYS A 298 -29.19 -6.02 -10.99
CA LYS A 298 -28.82 -4.84 -10.22
C LYS A 298 -27.85 -5.21 -9.11
N THR A 299 -26.81 -4.40 -8.93
CA THR A 299 -25.95 -4.51 -7.74
C THR A 299 -26.65 -3.93 -6.53
N LEU A 300 -26.37 -4.52 -5.37
CA LEU A 300 -26.80 -4.05 -4.07
C LEU A 300 -25.56 -3.80 -3.20
N GLU A 301 -25.74 -3.12 -2.08
CA GLU A 301 -24.66 -2.90 -1.14
C GLU A 301 -24.12 -4.22 -0.58
N ARG A 302 -22.91 -4.17 -0.01
CA ARG A 302 -22.31 -5.30 0.74
C ARG A 302 -22.16 -6.59 -0.06
N ALA A 303 -21.83 -6.44 -1.35
CA ALA A 303 -21.55 -7.54 -2.27
C ALA A 303 -22.77 -8.43 -2.60
N TYR A 304 -23.98 -7.98 -2.28
CA TYR A 304 -25.19 -8.59 -2.81
C TYR A 304 -25.49 -8.06 -4.21
N ALA A 305 -26.25 -8.84 -4.97
CA ALA A 305 -26.85 -8.42 -6.23
C ALA A 305 -28.19 -9.14 -6.38
N ARG A 306 -29.03 -8.66 -7.30
CA ARG A 306 -30.32 -9.26 -7.57
C ARG A 306 -30.67 -9.18 -9.05
N ASP A 307 -31.48 -10.10 -9.50
CA ASP A 307 -32.33 -9.89 -10.66
C ASP A 307 -33.81 -9.87 -10.21
N ASP A 308 -34.76 -10.05 -11.12
CA ASP A 308 -36.19 -10.07 -10.76
C ASP A 308 -36.62 -11.30 -9.95
N LYS A 309 -35.85 -12.39 -9.98
CA LYS A 309 -36.20 -13.69 -9.36
C LYS A 309 -35.22 -14.15 -8.28
N HIS A 310 -33.97 -13.71 -8.35
CA HIS A 310 -32.87 -14.28 -7.59
C HIS A 310 -32.10 -13.21 -6.83
N ILE A 311 -31.52 -13.62 -5.71
CA ILE A 311 -30.53 -12.86 -4.95
C ILE A 311 -29.19 -13.59 -4.99
N TYR A 312 -28.14 -12.83 -5.24
CA TYR A 312 -26.77 -13.31 -5.32
C TYR A 312 -25.93 -12.66 -4.23
N TYR A 313 -24.97 -13.40 -3.71
CA TYR A 313 -23.92 -12.88 -2.85
C TYR A 313 -22.55 -13.21 -3.41
N ARG A 314 -21.72 -12.19 -3.62
CA ARG A 314 -20.34 -12.35 -4.08
C ARG A 314 -19.41 -12.53 -2.87
N ASP A 315 -19.10 -13.78 -2.58
CA ASP A 315 -18.14 -14.16 -1.54
C ASP A 315 -16.71 -13.96 -2.04
N SER A 316 -16.01 -12.98 -1.48
CA SER A 316 -14.63 -12.65 -1.88
C SER A 316 -13.58 -13.65 -1.36
N SER A 317 -13.95 -14.56 -0.44
CA SER A 317 -13.06 -15.59 0.11
C SER A 317 -13.87 -16.85 0.44
N PRO A 318 -14.02 -17.79 -0.52
CA PRO A 318 -12.99 -18.22 -1.46
C PRO A 318 -13.04 -17.61 -2.88
N GLY A 319 -13.86 -16.59 -3.15
CA GLY A 319 -13.95 -15.97 -4.49
C GLY A 319 -14.97 -16.69 -5.37
N LYS A 320 -16.24 -16.69 -4.96
CA LYS A 320 -17.35 -17.35 -5.68
C LYS A 320 -18.65 -16.55 -5.53
N VAL A 321 -19.60 -16.83 -6.41
CA VAL A 321 -20.97 -16.29 -6.28
C VAL A 321 -21.86 -17.35 -5.66
N ILE A 322 -22.64 -16.95 -4.66
CA ILE A 322 -23.63 -17.77 -3.96
C ILE A 322 -25.01 -17.30 -4.44
N LEU A 323 -25.78 -18.22 -5.02
CA LEU A 323 -27.22 -18.02 -5.24
C LEU A 323 -27.94 -18.30 -3.92
N LEU A 324 -28.73 -17.35 -3.44
CA LEU A 324 -29.54 -17.53 -2.24
C LEU A 324 -30.82 -18.26 -2.61
N GLU A 325 -31.01 -19.43 -2.03
CA GLU A 325 -32.19 -20.25 -2.24
C GLU A 325 -33.35 -19.81 -1.37
N GLU A 326 -34.56 -20.08 -1.88
CA GLU A 326 -35.84 -19.82 -1.25
C GLU A 326 -36.15 -18.34 -0.95
N VAL A 327 -35.25 -17.38 -1.19
CA VAL A 327 -35.38 -15.95 -0.86
C VAL A 327 -36.54 -15.23 -1.54
N ASP A 328 -37.17 -14.27 -0.84
CA ASP A 328 -38.08 -13.33 -1.49
C ASP A 328 -37.28 -12.14 -2.07
N ALA A 329 -36.93 -12.24 -3.36
CA ALA A 329 -36.16 -11.22 -4.05
C ALA A 329 -36.87 -9.85 -4.11
N GLY A 330 -38.20 -9.83 -4.08
CA GLY A 330 -39.00 -8.61 -4.14
C GLY A 330 -38.83 -7.73 -2.91
N SER A 331 -38.72 -8.35 -1.73
CA SER A 331 -38.59 -7.67 -0.43
C SER A 331 -37.16 -7.64 0.13
N PHE A 332 -36.17 -8.10 -0.64
CA PHE A 332 -34.79 -8.18 -0.18
C PHE A 332 -34.16 -6.79 0.00
N VAL A 333 -33.64 -6.53 1.19
CA VAL A 333 -33.01 -5.27 1.60
C VAL A 333 -31.64 -5.56 2.20
N THR A 334 -30.63 -4.81 1.76
CA THR A 334 -29.27 -4.81 2.32
C THR A 334 -29.12 -3.67 3.32
N GLY A 335 -28.30 -3.84 4.36
CA GLY A 335 -28.03 -2.78 5.32
C GLY A 335 -26.76 -3.02 6.14
N TYR A 336 -26.41 -2.08 7.01
CA TYR A 336 -25.31 -2.26 7.95
C TYR A 336 -25.54 -3.45 8.88
N TYR A 337 -24.44 -3.98 9.43
CA TYR A 337 -24.51 -5.08 10.38
C TYR A 337 -25.39 -4.73 11.58
N ASP A 338 -26.44 -5.52 11.79
CA ASP A 338 -27.32 -5.44 12.94
C ASP A 338 -26.93 -6.49 13.99
N ALA A 339 -26.53 -6.02 15.17
CA ALA A 339 -26.10 -6.88 16.27
C ALA A 339 -27.24 -7.70 16.89
N ALA A 340 -28.49 -7.23 16.82
CA ALA A 340 -29.64 -7.94 17.40
C ALA A 340 -30.01 -9.16 16.56
N THR A 341 -30.00 -9.01 15.24
CA THR A 341 -30.34 -10.08 14.28
C THR A 341 -29.11 -10.83 13.77
N LYS A 342 -27.89 -10.33 14.06
CA LYS A 342 -26.60 -10.81 13.55
C LYS A 342 -26.60 -10.91 12.01
N SER A 343 -27.17 -9.90 11.36
CA SER A 343 -27.45 -9.93 9.93
C SER A 343 -27.00 -8.66 9.23
N ASP A 344 -26.83 -8.73 7.91
CA ASP A 344 -26.50 -7.61 7.05
C ASP A 344 -27.40 -7.49 5.80
N ALA A 345 -28.35 -8.42 5.67
CA ALA A 345 -29.46 -8.32 4.74
C ALA A 345 -30.67 -9.08 5.28
N HIS A 346 -31.85 -8.78 4.76
CA HIS A 346 -33.07 -9.50 5.09
C HIS A 346 -34.08 -9.44 3.95
N ASP A 347 -34.96 -10.43 3.90
CA ASP A 347 -36.20 -10.38 3.12
C ASP A 347 -37.41 -10.27 4.06
N HIS A 348 -38.63 -10.44 3.56
CA HIS A 348 -39.84 -10.39 4.37
C HIS A 348 -39.86 -11.40 5.54
N SER A 349 -39.20 -12.55 5.42
CA SER A 349 -39.28 -13.68 6.35
C SER A 349 -37.94 -14.13 6.96
N ARG A 350 -36.80 -13.64 6.49
CA ARG A 350 -35.45 -14.14 6.84
C ARG A 350 -34.40 -13.06 6.94
N TYR A 351 -33.37 -13.36 7.73
CA TYR A 351 -32.17 -12.55 7.91
C TYR A 351 -30.93 -13.32 7.44
N TYR A 352 -30.02 -12.60 6.78
CA TYR A 352 -28.83 -13.15 6.15
C TYR A 352 -27.57 -12.42 6.61
N LEU A 353 -26.45 -13.13 6.68
CA LEU A 353 -25.12 -12.58 6.92
C LEU A 353 -24.17 -13.18 5.89
N ASN A 354 -23.52 -12.34 5.10
CA ASN A 354 -22.57 -12.77 4.07
C ASN A 354 -23.16 -13.87 3.15
N GLY A 355 -24.38 -13.65 2.68
CA GLY A 355 -25.08 -14.58 1.79
C GLY A 355 -25.56 -15.88 2.44
N LYS A 356 -25.48 -16.01 3.77
CA LYS A 356 -25.95 -17.20 4.51
C LYS A 356 -27.13 -16.86 5.39
N LEU A 357 -28.13 -17.74 5.43
CA LEU A 357 -29.26 -17.63 6.35
C LEU A 357 -28.78 -17.69 7.80
N VAL A 358 -29.21 -16.74 8.62
CA VAL A 358 -28.88 -16.65 10.06
C VAL A 358 -30.10 -17.02 10.91
N THR A 359 -31.24 -16.41 10.65
CA THR A 359 -32.49 -16.68 11.40
C THR A 359 -33.71 -16.28 10.57
N THR A 360 -34.86 -16.86 10.89
CA THR A 360 -36.16 -16.48 10.33
C THR A 360 -36.82 -15.41 11.22
N LYS A 361 -37.60 -14.52 10.61
CA LYS A 361 -38.52 -13.62 11.31
C LYS A 361 -39.64 -14.45 11.95
N LYS A 362 -40.04 -14.05 13.15
CA LYS A 362 -41.13 -14.68 13.88
C LYS A 362 -42.48 -14.19 13.41
#